data_AF-A0A8B6CN40-F1
#
_entry.id   AF-A0A8B6CN40-F1
#
_cell.length_a   1.000
_cell.length_b   1.000
_cell.length_c   1.000
_cell.angle_alpha   90.00
_cell.angle_beta   90.00
_cell.angle_gamma   90.00
#
_symmetry.space_group_name_H-M   'P 1'
#
loop_
_entity.id
_entity.type
_entity.pdbx_description
1 polymer ?
#
loop_
_entity_poly.entity_id
_entity_poly.type
_entity_poly.pdbx_seq_one_letter_code
_entity_poly.pdbx_strand_id
1 'polypeptide(L)'
;MTRFVALVLLPAFVLCCCPPKQWRGMVFVDYSMRGDDGMGHRSEISEGLIYDQTVRKLVANQTISVDGGPEFHQTSLLDFNTGMEYIVRDNKCTKINITTMEPGCIPTNATVMNQSYMGAGAAKVKTTIYRFEDEQMLVYLTVADDGCVPIFYEGAGMNRKGESVKMGIQYMGIEAVATDPSVFNLPASCSMM
;
A
#
# COMPACT_ATOMS: atom_id res chain seq x y z
N MET A 1 57.39 2.07 -13.49
CA MET A 1 56.12 1.77 -14.19
C MET A 1 55.05 1.62 -13.11
N THR A 2 54.51 2.74 -12.65
CA THR A 2 53.71 2.83 -11.41
C THR A 2 52.24 2.79 -11.80
N ARG A 3 51.57 1.66 -11.55
CA ARG A 3 50.13 1.52 -11.80
C ARG A 3 49.37 2.13 -10.62
N PHE A 4 48.85 3.34 -10.79
CA PHE A 4 47.78 3.86 -9.95
C PHE A 4 46.49 3.11 -10.31
N VAL A 5 46.00 2.26 -9.41
CA VAL A 5 44.63 1.77 -9.46
C VAL A 5 43.78 2.80 -8.73
N ALA A 6 43.16 3.69 -9.49
CA ALA A 6 42.07 4.51 -8.97
C ALA A 6 40.88 3.59 -8.74
N LEU A 7 40.66 3.20 -7.48
CA LEU A 7 39.43 2.57 -7.07
C LEU A 7 38.36 3.67 -7.10
N VAL A 8 37.63 3.76 -8.21
CA VAL A 8 36.39 4.53 -8.26
C VAL A 8 35.44 3.80 -7.31
N LEU A 9 35.27 4.35 -6.11
CA LEU A 9 34.11 4.08 -5.28
C LEU A 9 32.91 4.47 -6.13
N LEU A 10 32.32 3.49 -6.83
CA LEU A 10 30.95 3.63 -7.31
C LEU A 10 30.15 3.98 -6.05
N PRO A 11 29.51 5.15 -5.97
CA PRO A 11 28.53 5.36 -4.93
C PRO A 11 27.55 4.20 -5.07
N ALA A 12 27.39 3.42 -4.00
CA ALA A 12 26.33 2.45 -3.93
C ALA A 12 25.02 3.25 -4.05
N PHE A 13 24.53 3.46 -5.26
CA PHE A 13 23.12 3.75 -5.53
C PHE A 13 22.36 2.44 -5.32
N VAL A 14 22.39 1.96 -4.08
CA VAL A 14 21.60 0.88 -3.53
C VAL A 14 21.27 1.48 -2.15
N LEU A 15 20.05 1.91 -1.84
CA LEU A 15 18.82 1.16 -1.96
C LEU A 15 17.64 2.11 -2.22
N CYS A 16 16.82 1.81 -3.23
CA CYS A 16 15.38 1.87 -2.98
C CYS A 16 15.09 0.70 -2.05
N CYS A 17 14.73 0.98 -0.80
CA CYS A 17 14.49 -0.05 0.19
C CYS A 17 13.12 -0.74 -0.06
N CYS A 18 12.92 -1.89 0.59
CA CYS A 18 11.67 -2.64 0.51
C CYS A 18 11.12 -2.89 1.91
N PRO A 19 9.79 -2.86 2.09
CA PRO A 19 9.18 -3.32 3.33
C PRO A 19 9.48 -4.81 3.57
N PRO A 20 9.20 -5.35 4.76
CA PRO A 20 9.29 -6.78 5.02
C PRO A 20 8.50 -7.59 3.97
N LYS A 21 8.99 -8.79 3.61
CA LYS A 21 8.32 -9.65 2.63
C LYS A 21 6.99 -10.23 3.11
N GLN A 22 6.87 -10.38 4.43
CA GLN A 22 5.68 -10.88 5.10
C GLN A 22 5.43 -9.95 6.27
N TRP A 23 4.23 -9.40 6.34
CA TRP A 23 3.86 -8.50 7.42
C TRP A 23 2.36 -8.47 7.63
N ARG A 24 2.00 -8.04 8.83
CA ARG A 24 0.63 -7.65 9.17
C ARG A 24 0.61 -6.26 9.77
N GLY A 25 -0.53 -5.59 9.69
CA GLY A 25 -0.73 -4.32 10.38
C GLY A 25 -2.12 -3.76 10.15
N MET A 26 -2.29 -2.53 10.58
CA MET A 26 -3.51 -1.76 10.37
C MET A 26 -3.25 -0.70 9.30
N VAL A 27 -4.24 -0.51 8.43
CA VAL A 27 -4.24 0.52 7.41
C VAL A 27 -5.51 1.34 7.54
N PHE A 28 -5.37 2.65 7.44
CA PHE A 28 -6.49 3.59 7.39
C PHE A 28 -6.43 4.34 6.06
N VAL A 29 -7.47 4.21 5.25
CA VAL A 29 -7.57 4.86 3.95
C VAL A 29 -8.63 5.95 4.01
N ASP A 30 -8.22 7.16 3.63
CA ASP A 30 -9.11 8.20 3.19
C ASP A 30 -9.06 8.22 1.67
N TYR A 31 -10.20 8.03 1.01
CA TYR A 31 -10.27 8.03 -0.44
C TYR A 31 -11.39 8.94 -0.89
N SER A 32 -11.05 9.94 -1.70
CA SER A 32 -12.01 10.88 -2.27
C SER A 32 -11.98 10.80 -3.79
N MET A 33 -13.15 10.72 -4.41
CA MET A 33 -13.31 10.75 -5.88
C MET A 33 -14.46 11.65 -6.28
N ARG A 34 -14.44 12.15 -7.51
CA ARG A 34 -15.62 12.77 -8.12
C ARG A 34 -16.52 11.68 -8.74
N GLY A 35 -17.76 11.57 -8.29
CA GLY A 35 -18.74 10.65 -8.82
C GLY A 35 -19.32 11.07 -10.17
N ASP A 36 -20.08 10.16 -10.78
CA ASP A 36 -20.80 10.38 -12.05
C ASP A 36 -21.89 11.45 -11.92
N ASP A 37 -22.39 11.71 -10.70
CA ASP A 37 -23.30 12.80 -10.37
C ASP A 37 -22.62 14.18 -10.37
N GLY A 38 -21.30 14.20 -10.56
CA GLY A 38 -20.46 15.38 -10.53
C GLY A 38 -20.10 15.87 -9.13
N MET A 39 -20.56 15.20 -8.07
CA MET A 39 -20.25 15.50 -6.66
C MET A 39 -18.98 14.78 -6.20
N GLY A 40 -18.39 15.25 -5.11
CA GLY A 40 -17.29 14.56 -4.45
C GLY A 40 -17.82 13.55 -3.44
N HIS A 41 -17.36 12.32 -3.52
CA HIS A 41 -17.61 11.27 -2.55
C HIS A 41 -16.35 10.94 -1.76
N ARG A 42 -16.53 10.64 -0.48
CA ARG A 42 -15.44 10.27 0.43
C ARG A 42 -15.73 8.91 1.03
N SER A 43 -14.76 8.02 0.94
CA SER A 43 -14.74 6.73 1.61
C SER A 43 -13.68 6.73 2.70
N GLU A 44 -14.07 6.30 3.89
CA GLU A 44 -13.17 6.06 5.02
C GLU A 44 -13.11 4.54 5.24
N ILE A 45 -11.90 3.97 5.19
CA ILE A 45 -11.68 2.54 5.31
C ILE A 45 -10.70 2.31 6.46
N SER A 46 -11.08 1.47 7.42
CA SER A 46 -10.15 0.88 8.38
C SER A 46 -9.99 -0.59 8.07
N GLU A 47 -8.75 -1.05 7.89
CA GLU A 47 -8.50 -2.43 7.52
C GLU A 47 -7.35 -3.07 8.29
N GLY A 48 -7.57 -4.31 8.72
CA GLY A 48 -6.50 -5.20 9.18
C GLY A 48 -5.95 -5.94 7.96
N LEU A 49 -4.65 -5.81 7.73
CA LEU A 49 -3.99 -6.26 6.51
C LEU A 49 -2.94 -7.32 6.84
N ILE A 50 -2.92 -8.40 6.06
CA ILE A 50 -1.84 -9.39 6.04
C ILE A 50 -1.34 -9.53 4.61
N TYR A 51 -0.05 -9.28 4.39
CA TYR A 51 0.60 -9.43 3.10
C TYR A 51 1.68 -10.49 3.16
N ASP A 52 1.74 -11.33 2.13
CA ASP A 52 2.81 -12.30 1.93
C ASP A 52 3.29 -12.26 0.48
N GLN A 53 4.47 -11.68 0.28
CA GLN A 53 5.13 -11.59 -1.02
C GLN A 53 5.56 -12.95 -1.58
N THR A 54 5.80 -13.95 -0.72
CA THR A 54 6.27 -15.27 -1.18
C THR A 54 5.20 -16.02 -1.96
N VAL A 55 3.93 -15.80 -1.60
CA VAL A 55 2.77 -16.30 -2.33
C VAL A 55 2.06 -15.21 -3.13
N ARG A 56 2.53 -13.96 -3.04
CA ARG A 56 1.96 -12.77 -3.70
C ARG A 56 0.47 -12.61 -3.43
N LYS A 57 0.10 -12.67 -2.14
CA LYS A 57 -1.28 -12.50 -1.68
C LYS A 57 -1.39 -11.47 -0.58
N LEU A 58 -2.54 -10.82 -0.54
CA LEU A 58 -2.93 -9.86 0.48
C LEU A 58 -4.35 -10.17 0.91
N VAL A 59 -4.62 -10.18 2.21
CA VAL A 59 -5.98 -10.18 2.75
C VAL A 59 -6.19 -8.92 3.58
N ALA A 60 -7.30 -8.25 3.34
CA ALA A 60 -7.74 -7.06 4.05
C ALA A 60 -9.13 -7.32 4.65
N ASN A 61 -9.24 -7.23 5.96
CA ASN A 61 -10.53 -7.22 6.66
C ASN A 61 -10.92 -5.76 6.90
N GLN A 62 -11.95 -5.29 6.20
CA GLN A 62 -12.25 -3.88 6.02
C GLN A 62 -13.54 -3.51 6.74
N THR A 63 -13.53 -2.33 7.35
CA THR A 63 -14.72 -1.58 7.79
C THR A 63 -14.74 -0.30 6.98
N ILE A 64 -15.84 -0.04 6.27
CA ILE A 64 -15.94 1.03 5.29
C ILE A 64 -17.16 1.90 5.61
N SER A 65 -16.98 3.21 5.60
CA SER A 65 -18.04 4.21 5.53
C SER A 65 -17.91 5.03 4.25
N VAL A 66 -19.03 5.42 3.66
CA VAL A 66 -19.08 6.30 2.49
C VAL A 66 -19.96 7.50 2.83
N ASP A 67 -19.42 8.70 2.63
CA ASP A 67 -20.07 9.99 2.89
C ASP A 67 -20.67 10.12 4.30
N GLY A 68 -20.02 9.51 5.31
CA GLY A 68 -20.48 9.48 6.70
C GLY A 68 -21.71 8.61 6.94
N GLY A 69 -22.07 7.76 5.97
CA GLY A 69 -23.13 6.77 6.10
C GLY A 69 -22.77 5.62 7.06
N PRO A 70 -23.72 4.68 7.28
CA PRO A 70 -23.50 3.53 8.15
C PRO A 70 -22.34 2.67 7.64
N GLU A 71 -21.53 2.17 8.57
CA GLU A 71 -20.43 1.28 8.27
C GLU A 71 -20.91 -0.08 7.79
N PHE A 72 -20.12 -0.70 6.92
CA PHE A 72 -20.27 -2.11 6.56
C PHE A 72 -18.91 -2.81 6.58
N HIS A 73 -18.95 -4.13 6.71
CA HIS A 73 -17.75 -4.96 6.76
C HIS A 73 -17.60 -5.81 5.49
N GLN A 74 -16.37 -5.98 5.04
CA GLN A 74 -16.04 -6.93 3.98
C GLN A 74 -14.63 -7.47 4.14
N THR A 75 -14.34 -8.59 3.47
CA THR A 75 -12.98 -9.11 3.34
C THR A 75 -12.59 -9.07 1.88
N SER A 76 -11.45 -8.47 1.57
CA SER A 76 -10.83 -8.51 0.25
C SER A 76 -9.61 -9.43 0.27
N LEU A 77 -9.58 -10.44 -0.60
CA LEU A 77 -8.39 -11.24 -0.88
C LEU A 77 -7.86 -10.87 -2.27
N LEU A 78 -6.67 -10.30 -2.33
CA LEU A 78 -5.98 -10.00 -3.58
C LEU A 78 -4.95 -11.11 -3.86
N ASP A 79 -5.08 -11.75 -5.01
CA ASP A 79 -4.13 -12.73 -5.54
C ASP A 79 -3.41 -12.12 -6.76
N PHE A 80 -2.21 -11.60 -6.55
CA PHE A 80 -1.42 -10.91 -7.57
C PHE A 80 -0.78 -11.88 -8.59
N ASN A 81 -0.82 -13.19 -8.35
CA ASN A 81 -0.43 -14.17 -9.36
C ASN A 81 -1.53 -14.33 -10.42
N THR A 82 -2.79 -14.33 -9.99
CA THR A 82 -3.94 -14.44 -10.89
C THR A 82 -4.46 -13.09 -11.39
N GLY A 83 -4.09 -11.99 -10.73
CA GLY A 83 -4.61 -10.65 -11.02
C GLY A 83 -6.04 -10.43 -10.54
N MET A 84 -6.51 -11.24 -9.58
CA MET A 84 -7.90 -11.26 -9.12
C MET A 84 -8.02 -10.80 -7.67
N GLU A 85 -9.04 -9.99 -7.41
CA GLU A 85 -9.53 -9.66 -6.07
C GLU A 85 -10.85 -10.39 -5.83
N TYR A 86 -10.97 -10.99 -4.66
CA TYR A 86 -12.18 -11.65 -4.17
C TYR A 86 -12.72 -10.86 -2.99
N ILE A 87 -13.87 -10.22 -3.19
CA ILE A 87 -14.54 -9.40 -2.18
C ILE A 87 -15.68 -10.22 -1.59
N VAL A 88 -15.61 -10.46 -0.29
CA VAL A 88 -16.61 -11.21 0.47
C VAL A 88 -17.39 -10.25 1.36
N ARG A 89 -18.70 -10.14 1.12
CA ARG A 89 -19.64 -9.39 1.96
C ARG A 89 -20.95 -10.16 2.08
N ASP A 90 -21.50 -10.27 3.28
CA ASP A 90 -22.81 -10.91 3.53
C ASP A 90 -22.92 -12.32 2.90
N ASN A 91 -21.85 -13.12 3.02
CA ASN A 91 -21.69 -14.44 2.40
C ASN A 91 -21.74 -14.47 0.87
N LYS A 92 -21.77 -13.32 0.20
CA LYS A 92 -21.62 -13.20 -1.25
C LYS A 92 -20.16 -12.93 -1.58
N CYS A 93 -19.68 -13.61 -2.61
CA CYS A 93 -18.35 -13.40 -3.14
C CYS A 93 -18.47 -12.69 -4.50
N THR A 94 -17.71 -11.62 -4.67
CA THR A 94 -17.58 -10.92 -5.96
C THR A 94 -16.13 -11.00 -6.39
N LYS A 95 -15.91 -11.43 -7.63
CA LYS A 95 -14.58 -11.56 -8.21
C LYS A 95 -14.36 -10.43 -9.21
N ILE A 96 -13.31 -9.64 -9.01
CA ILE A 96 -12.95 -8.51 -9.89
C ILE A 96 -11.46 -8.54 -10.24
N ASN A 97 -11.07 -7.83 -11.29
CA ASN A 97 -9.65 -7.64 -11.60
C ASN A 97 -9.02 -6.67 -10.61
N ILE A 98 -7.81 -6.98 -10.14
CA ILE A 98 -7.03 -6.06 -9.29
C ILE A 98 -6.73 -4.78 -10.08
N THR A 99 -7.05 -3.65 -9.48
CA THR A 99 -6.71 -2.32 -10.00
C THR A 99 -5.63 -1.63 -9.17
N THR A 100 -5.31 -2.15 -7.99
CA THR A 100 -4.31 -1.62 -7.07
C THR A 100 -2.92 -2.17 -7.36
N MET A 101 -1.89 -1.39 -7.03
CA MET A 101 -0.50 -1.85 -7.10
C MET A 101 -0.22 -2.90 -6.01
N GLU A 102 0.55 -3.93 -6.35
CA GLU A 102 1.08 -4.87 -5.36
C GLU A 102 2.02 -4.13 -4.39
N PRO A 103 1.89 -4.30 -3.06
CA PRO A 103 2.85 -3.73 -2.13
C PRO A 103 4.28 -4.12 -2.51
N GLY A 104 5.15 -3.13 -2.66
CA GLY A 104 6.45 -3.33 -3.25
C GLY A 104 7.53 -2.46 -2.64
N CYS A 105 8.72 -2.58 -3.23
CA CYS A 105 9.83 -1.67 -2.93
C CYS A 105 9.50 -0.27 -3.46
N ILE A 106 10.16 0.74 -2.90
CA ILE A 106 10.10 2.09 -3.46
C ILE A 106 10.56 2.02 -4.92
N PRO A 107 9.85 2.63 -5.88
CA PRO A 107 10.19 2.47 -7.28
C PRO A 107 11.49 3.22 -7.59
N THR A 108 12.26 2.72 -8.56
CA THR A 108 13.60 3.27 -8.88
C THR A 108 13.57 4.68 -9.46
N ASN A 109 12.43 5.12 -9.97
CA ASN A 109 12.20 6.49 -10.44
C ASN A 109 11.80 7.46 -9.32
N ALA A 110 11.73 7.01 -8.07
CA ALA A 110 11.38 7.88 -6.95
C ALA A 110 12.47 8.90 -6.64
N THR A 111 12.05 10.14 -6.46
CA THR A 111 12.90 11.24 -6.01
C THR A 111 12.77 11.39 -4.50
N VAL A 112 13.90 11.45 -3.79
CA VAL A 112 13.90 11.84 -2.37
C VAL A 112 13.56 13.32 -2.27
N MET A 113 12.44 13.63 -1.61
CA MET A 113 12.00 15.00 -1.39
C MET A 113 12.59 15.60 -0.12
N ASN A 114 12.56 14.82 0.96
CA ASN A 114 13.00 15.27 2.27
C ASN A 114 13.41 14.09 3.14
N GLN A 115 14.31 14.37 4.09
CA GLN A 115 14.61 13.49 5.21
C GLN A 115 14.22 14.21 6.49
N SER A 116 13.44 13.55 7.33
CA SER A 116 12.84 14.15 8.52
C SER A 116 12.82 13.15 9.68
N TYR A 117 12.11 13.52 10.73
CA TYR A 117 11.79 12.66 11.85
C TYR A 117 10.29 12.72 12.14
N MET A 118 9.73 11.57 12.52
CA MET A 118 8.45 11.52 13.22
C MET A 118 8.68 11.35 14.72
N GLY A 119 7.92 12.08 15.55
CA GLY A 119 8.11 12.14 16.99
C GLY A 119 9.01 13.29 17.45
N ALA A 120 9.39 13.28 18.73
CA ALA A 120 10.14 14.38 19.35
C ALA A 120 11.12 13.86 20.43
N GLY A 121 12.17 14.64 20.69
CA GLY A 121 13.19 14.30 21.68
C GLY A 121 13.95 13.01 21.33
N ALA A 122 14.09 12.13 22.31
CA ALA A 122 14.73 10.81 22.13
C ALA A 122 13.82 9.79 21.43
N ALA A 123 12.50 9.98 21.47
CA ALA A 123 11.51 9.12 20.84
C ALA A 123 11.20 9.61 19.42
N LYS A 124 12.21 9.59 18.55
CA LYS A 124 12.08 9.99 17.15
C LYS A 124 12.44 8.84 16.21
N VAL A 125 11.66 8.69 15.15
CA VAL A 125 11.91 7.75 14.07
C VAL A 125 12.39 8.55 12.87
N LYS A 126 13.54 8.18 12.30
CA LYS A 126 14.05 8.82 11.08
C LYS A 126 13.21 8.37 9.89
N THR A 127 12.81 9.32 9.04
CA THR A 127 11.93 9.05 7.92
C THR A 127 12.42 9.71 6.64
N THR A 128 12.15 9.08 5.51
CA THR A 128 12.40 9.65 4.19
C THR A 128 11.09 9.77 3.43
N ILE A 129 10.88 10.92 2.79
CA ILE A 129 9.73 11.20 1.93
C ILE A 129 10.17 11.07 0.48
N TYR A 130 9.52 10.17 -0.25
CA TYR A 130 9.72 9.91 -1.66
C TYR A 130 8.58 10.51 -2.48
N ARG A 131 8.91 11.02 -3.67
CA ARG A 131 7.95 11.46 -4.67
C ARG A 131 8.14 10.66 -5.96
N PHE A 132 7.07 10.09 -6.47
CA PHE A 132 7.07 9.39 -7.76
C PHE A 132 5.70 9.51 -8.43
N GLU A 133 5.66 9.18 -9.71
CA GLU A 133 4.41 9.04 -10.46
C GLU A 133 4.06 7.56 -10.52
N ASP A 134 2.79 7.26 -10.26
CA ASP A 134 2.17 5.94 -10.41
C ASP A 134 0.96 6.09 -11.32
N GLU A 135 1.07 5.59 -12.55
CA GLU A 135 0.14 5.86 -13.65
C GLU A 135 -0.14 7.36 -13.84
N GLN A 136 -1.35 7.83 -13.47
CA GLN A 136 -1.79 9.22 -13.59
C GLN A 136 -1.89 9.91 -12.21
N MET A 137 -1.31 9.30 -11.17
CA MET A 137 -1.28 9.85 -9.82
C MET A 137 0.14 10.29 -9.44
N LEU A 138 0.22 11.47 -8.85
CA LEU A 138 1.41 11.92 -8.15
C LEU A 138 1.36 11.39 -6.72
N VAL A 139 2.41 10.67 -6.32
CA VAL A 139 2.49 9.98 -5.04
C VAL A 139 3.58 10.59 -4.17
N TYR A 140 3.27 10.76 -2.88
CA TYR A 140 4.20 11.03 -1.80
C TYR A 140 4.16 9.87 -0.81
N LEU A 141 5.28 9.16 -0.65
CA LEU A 141 5.41 8.04 0.27
C LEU A 141 6.42 8.38 1.36
N THR A 142 5.98 8.36 2.61
CA THR A 142 6.84 8.49 3.78
C THR A 142 7.09 7.11 4.38
N VAL A 143 8.37 6.77 4.53
CA VAL A 143 8.81 5.50 5.14
C VAL A 143 9.71 5.77 6.33
N ALA A 144 9.70 4.85 7.31
CA ALA A 144 10.77 4.76 8.29
C ALA A 144 12.06 4.30 7.60
N ASP A 145 13.17 4.98 7.87
CA ASP A 145 14.48 4.60 7.31
C ASP A 145 14.94 3.22 7.81
N ASP A 146 14.55 2.87 9.04
CA ASP A 146 14.79 1.54 9.59
C ASP A 146 13.72 0.57 9.08
N GLY A 147 14.16 -0.49 8.38
CA GLY A 147 13.28 -1.52 7.83
C GLY A 147 12.37 -1.09 6.68
N CYS A 148 12.48 0.15 6.17
CA CYS A 148 11.68 0.66 5.05
C CYS A 148 10.16 0.54 5.27
N VAL A 149 9.73 0.72 6.52
CA VAL A 149 8.34 0.51 6.91
C VAL A 149 7.49 1.68 6.40
N PRO A 150 6.43 1.46 5.60
CA PRO A 150 5.57 2.54 5.17
C PRO A 150 4.87 3.17 6.37
N ILE A 151 4.75 4.49 6.36
CA ILE A 151 4.05 5.24 7.42
C ILE A 151 2.85 5.96 6.81
N PHE A 152 3.08 6.67 5.71
CA PHE A 152 2.05 7.47 5.07
C PHE A 152 2.23 7.46 3.55
N TYR A 153 1.14 7.25 2.83
CA TYR A 153 1.05 7.40 1.38
C TYR A 153 0.00 8.46 1.09
N GLU A 154 0.34 9.45 0.28
CA GLU A 154 -0.62 10.40 -0.29
C GLU A 154 -0.53 10.33 -1.81
N GLY A 155 -1.66 10.09 -2.46
CA GLY A 155 -1.77 10.08 -3.91
C GLY A 155 -2.84 11.07 -4.37
N ALA A 156 -2.57 11.81 -5.43
CA ALA A 156 -3.57 12.65 -6.08
C ALA A 156 -3.37 12.67 -7.59
N GLY A 157 -4.46 12.65 -8.34
CA GLY A 157 -4.40 12.65 -9.80
C GLY A 157 -5.71 12.25 -10.44
N MET A 158 -5.61 11.50 -11.54
CA MET A 158 -6.77 10.91 -12.21
C MET A 158 -6.75 9.39 -12.06
N ASN A 159 -7.93 8.78 -11.93
CA ASN A 159 -8.05 7.33 -12.07
C ASN A 159 -8.14 6.93 -13.56
N ARG A 160 -8.19 5.63 -13.83
CA ARG A 160 -8.27 5.09 -15.21
C ARG A 160 -9.52 5.50 -15.98
N LYS A 161 -10.55 6.04 -15.31
CA LYS A 161 -11.76 6.59 -15.93
C LYS A 161 -11.65 8.10 -16.21
N GLY A 162 -10.54 8.75 -15.83
CA GLY A 162 -10.35 10.19 -15.96
C GLY A 162 -11.00 11.00 -14.83
N GLU A 163 -11.47 10.35 -13.76
CA GLU A 163 -12.05 11.03 -12.61
C GLU A 163 -10.93 11.52 -11.68
N SER A 164 -11.08 12.73 -11.13
CA SER A 164 -10.13 13.25 -10.15
C SER A 164 -10.25 12.46 -8.85
N VAL A 165 -9.11 12.00 -8.34
CA VAL A 165 -9.01 11.21 -7.12
C VAL A 165 -7.94 11.77 -6.19
N LYS A 166 -8.20 11.66 -4.89
CA LYS A 166 -7.22 11.88 -3.83
C LYS A 166 -7.31 10.74 -2.83
N MET A 167 -6.16 10.26 -2.38
CA MET A 167 -6.06 9.15 -1.45
C MET A 167 -4.99 9.45 -0.40
N GLY A 168 -5.31 9.18 0.86
CA GLY A 168 -4.36 9.14 1.96
C GLY A 168 -4.41 7.76 2.60
N ILE A 169 -3.26 7.10 2.77
CA ILE A 169 -3.16 5.82 3.45
C ILE A 169 -2.20 5.97 4.63
N GLN A 170 -2.67 5.64 5.83
CA GLN A 170 -1.86 5.60 7.04
C GLN A 170 -1.60 4.14 7.42
N TYR A 171 -0.34 3.81 7.68
CA TYR A 171 0.08 2.47 8.09
C TYR A 171 0.44 2.49 9.57
N MET A 172 -0.10 1.55 10.34
CA MET A 172 0.12 1.47 11.79
C MET A 172 0.35 0.03 12.24
N GLY A 173 1.22 -0.15 13.23
CA GLY A 173 1.45 -1.47 13.85
C GLY A 173 1.96 -2.52 12.86
N ILE A 174 2.80 -2.13 11.90
CA ILE A 174 3.39 -3.05 10.95
C ILE A 174 4.38 -3.96 11.67
N GLU A 175 4.12 -5.26 11.60
CA GLU A 175 4.97 -6.30 12.20
C GLU A 175 5.45 -7.26 11.11
N ALA A 176 6.76 -7.48 11.03
CA ALA A 176 7.31 -8.55 10.20
C ALA A 176 7.04 -9.90 10.87
N VAL A 177 6.17 -10.71 10.27
CA VAL A 177 5.73 -11.99 10.83
C VAL A 177 5.63 -13.03 9.72
N ALA A 178 5.92 -14.29 10.05
CA ALA A 178 5.61 -15.38 9.14
C ALA A 178 4.09 -15.55 9.03
N THR A 179 3.58 -15.58 7.80
CA THR A 179 2.15 -15.70 7.54
C THR A 179 1.74 -17.17 7.52
N ASP A 180 0.68 -17.52 8.26
CA ASP A 180 -0.01 -18.80 8.06
C ASP A 180 -0.76 -18.75 6.73
N PRO A 181 -0.45 -19.60 5.73
CA PRO A 181 -1.11 -19.58 4.42
C PRO A 181 -2.63 -19.76 4.50
N SER A 182 -3.15 -20.35 5.59
CA SER A 182 -4.58 -20.57 5.78
C SER A 182 -5.41 -19.29 5.79
N VAL A 183 -4.81 -18.15 6.13
CA VAL A 183 -5.48 -16.83 6.10
C VAL A 183 -5.86 -16.38 4.69
N PHE A 184 -5.27 -16.99 3.66
CA PHE A 184 -5.58 -16.72 2.25
C PHE A 184 -6.58 -17.71 1.66
N ASN A 185 -7.13 -18.63 2.45
CA ASN A 185 -8.17 -19.53 1.99
C ASN A 185 -9.47 -18.74 1.78
N LEU A 186 -10.01 -18.84 0.57
CA LEU A 186 -11.31 -18.27 0.26
C LEU A 186 -12.43 -19.05 0.96
N PRO A 187 -13.50 -18.39 1.40
CA PRO A 187 -14.69 -19.07 1.88
C PRO A 187 -15.35 -19.87 0.75
N ALA A 188 -16.14 -20.88 1.13
CA ALA A 188 -16.84 -21.74 0.18
C ALA A 188 -17.75 -20.98 -0.80
N SER A 189 -18.21 -19.78 -0.42
CA SER A 189 -18.99 -18.88 -1.29
C SER A 189 -18.22 -18.40 -2.52
N CYS A 190 -16.89 -18.42 -2.51
CA CYS A 190 -16.05 -18.02 -3.64
C CYS A 190 -15.65 -19.18 -4.56
N SER A 191 -15.86 -20.43 -4.15
CA SER A 191 -15.53 -21.63 -4.95
C SER A 191 -16.59 -22.03 -5.98
N MET A 192 -17.75 -21.35 -6.01
CA MET A 192 -18.90 -21.68 -6.87
C MET A 192 -19.10 -20.73 -8.07
N MET A 193 -18.05 -20.04 -8.54
CA MET A 193 -18.12 -19.15 -9.72
C MET A 193 -17.15 -19.57 -10.81
#